data_AF-A0A7Y2YKX2-F1
#
_entry.id   AF-A0A7Y2YKX2-F1
#
_cell.length_a   1.000
_cell.length_b   1.000
_cell.length_c   1.000
_cell.angle_alpha   90.00
_cell.angle_beta   90.00
_cell.angle_gamma   90.00
#
_symmetry.space_group_name_H-M   'P 1'
#
loop_
_entity.id
_entity.type
_entity.pdbx_description
1 polymer ?
#
loop_
_entity_poly.entity_id
_entity_poly.type
_entity_poly.pdbx_seq_one_letter_code
_entity_poly.pdbx_strand_id
1 'polypeptide(L)'
;MKTVLYAWLAALSLLAASPLAAADAAALAADCDSCHGPGGVSAHADVPTIAGQTPEFLMKTLNGFRRWDRPCLKSDWRSGDTSRPRT
;
A
#
# COMPACT_ATOMS: atom_id res chain seq x y z
N MET A 1 -23.38 -13.01 43.94
CA MET A 1 -22.50 -11.85 43.63
C MET A 1 -21.30 -12.27 42.77
N LYS A 2 -20.48 -13.23 43.21
CA LYS A 2 -19.30 -13.72 42.45
C LYS A 2 -19.65 -14.36 41.10
N THR A 3 -20.77 -15.07 41.02
CA THR A 3 -21.26 -15.71 39.79
C THR A 3 -21.59 -14.72 38.66
N VAL A 4 -22.14 -13.55 39.02
CA VAL A 4 -22.39 -12.47 38.07
C VAL A 4 -21.06 -11.85 37.61
N LEU A 5 -20.11 -11.64 38.52
CA LEU A 5 -18.78 -11.14 38.18
C LEU A 5 -18.04 -12.06 37.20
N TYR A 6 -18.12 -13.38 37.39
CA TYR A 6 -17.51 -14.34 36.46
C TYR A 6 -18.21 -14.38 35.09
N ALA A 7 -19.54 -14.19 35.05
CA ALA A 7 -20.28 -14.10 33.80
C ALA A 7 -19.89 -12.85 32.98
N TRP A 8 -19.64 -11.71 33.65
CA TRP A 8 -19.18 -10.49 32.99
C TRP A 8 -17.73 -10.58 32.50
N LEU A 9 -16.84 -11.24 33.27
CA LEU A 9 -15.45 -11.49 32.83
C LEU A 9 -15.39 -12.45 31.63
N ALA A 10 -16.24 -13.47 31.62
CA ALA A 10 -16.37 -14.38 30.48
C ALA A 10 -16.93 -13.66 29.24
N ALA A 11 -17.94 -12.79 29.40
CA ALA A 11 -18.47 -12.01 28.27
C ALA A 11 -17.45 -11.02 27.69
N LEU A 12 -16.64 -10.36 28.53
CA LEU A 12 -15.63 -9.39 28.08
C LEU A 12 -14.48 -10.05 27.30
N SER A 13 -14.15 -11.30 27.63
CA SER A 13 -13.11 -12.07 26.93
C SER A 13 -13.54 -12.55 25.54
N LEU A 14 -14.85 -12.67 25.27
CA LEU A 14 -15.36 -12.97 23.92
C LEU A 14 -15.34 -11.75 22.97
N LEU A 15 -15.43 -10.51 23.46
CA LEU A 15 -15.40 -9.32 22.60
C LEU A 15 -13.99 -8.95 22.10
N ALA A 16 -12.93 -9.41 22.77
CA ALA A 16 -11.55 -9.14 22.39
C ALA A 16 -11.03 -10.01 21.22
N ALA A 17 -11.78 -11.03 20.81
CA ALA A 17 -11.39 -12.01 19.80
C ALA A 17 -11.88 -11.67 18.38
N SER A 18 -12.10 -10.39 18.07
CA SER A 18 -12.33 -9.99 16.68
C SER A 18 -11.07 -10.31 15.88
N PRO A 19 -11.12 -11.15 14.83
CA PRO A 19 -9.96 -11.32 13.98
C PRO A 19 -9.71 -9.97 13.30
N LEU A 20 -8.61 -9.32 13.64
CA LEU A 20 -8.08 -8.24 12.83
C LEU A 20 -7.68 -8.91 11.52
N ALA A 21 -8.57 -8.88 10.53
CA ALA A 21 -8.24 -9.34 9.19
C ALA A 21 -7.05 -8.50 8.71
N ALA A 22 -5.86 -9.10 8.70
CA ALA A 22 -4.71 -8.48 8.09
C ALA A 22 -5.04 -8.27 6.61
N ALA A 23 -4.84 -7.05 6.11
CA ALA A 23 -4.97 -6.79 4.69
C ALA A 23 -4.06 -7.76 3.93
N ASP A 24 -4.60 -8.39 2.88
CA ASP A 24 -3.80 -9.26 2.02
C ASP A 24 -2.81 -8.38 1.25
N ALA A 25 -1.56 -8.40 1.71
CA ALA A 25 -0.48 -7.62 1.12
C ALA A 25 -0.22 -8.00 -0.33
N ALA A 26 -0.46 -9.26 -0.72
CA ALA A 26 -0.29 -9.69 -2.11
C ALA A 26 -1.40 -9.12 -3.00
N ALA A 27 -2.64 -9.09 -2.50
CA ALA A 27 -3.74 -8.44 -3.20
C ALA A 27 -3.49 -6.94 -3.40
N LEU A 28 -2.95 -6.25 -2.39
CA LEU A 28 -2.59 -4.83 -2.51
C LEU A 28 -1.42 -4.59 -3.46
N ALA A 29 -0.45 -5.50 -3.50
CA ALA A 29 0.72 -5.40 -4.38
C ALA A 29 0.35 -5.55 -5.87
N ALA A 30 -0.73 -6.27 -6.19
CA ALA A 30 -1.17 -6.46 -7.58
C ALA A 30 -1.44 -5.14 -8.31
N ASP A 31 -2.01 -4.14 -7.63
CA ASP A 31 -2.24 -2.81 -8.21
C ASP A 31 -0.92 -2.09 -8.52
N CYS A 32 0.10 -2.28 -7.68
CA CYS A 32 1.43 -1.70 -7.86
C CYS A 32 2.18 -2.35 -9.03
N ASP A 33 2.08 -3.67 -9.13
CA ASP A 33 2.75 -4.49 -10.15
C ASP A 33 2.26 -4.16 -11.56
N SER A 34 1.04 -3.62 -11.70
CA SER A 34 0.49 -3.17 -12.99
C SER A 34 1.39 -2.16 -13.73
N CYS A 35 2.12 -1.33 -12.98
CA CYS A 35 3.08 -0.36 -13.50
C CYS A 35 4.53 -0.76 -13.20
N HIS A 36 4.80 -1.20 -11.97
CA HIS A 36 6.16 -1.48 -11.50
C HIS A 36 6.66 -2.88 -11.86
N GLY A 37 5.84 -3.68 -12.54
CA GLY A 37 6.13 -5.05 -12.95
C GLY A 37 6.04 -6.06 -11.80
N PRO A 38 6.01 -7.37 -12.12
CA PRO A 38 5.86 -8.42 -11.12
C PRO A 38 6.93 -8.34 -10.03
N GLY A 39 6.51 -8.31 -8.77
CA GLY A 39 7.43 -8.18 -7.62
C GLY A 39 8.16 -6.84 -7.57
N GLY A 40 7.64 -5.81 -8.26
CA GLY A 40 8.23 -4.48 -8.34
C GLY A 40 9.44 -4.34 -9.24
N VAL A 41 9.69 -5.29 -10.16
CA VAL A 41 10.76 -5.22 -11.17
C VAL A 41 10.20 -4.72 -12.51
N SER A 42 10.46 -3.46 -12.82
CA SER A 42 9.85 -2.78 -13.97
C SER A 42 10.46 -3.23 -15.30
N ALA A 43 9.60 -3.44 -16.31
CA ALA A 43 10.00 -3.65 -17.70
C ALA A 43 10.05 -2.35 -18.52
N HIS A 44 9.60 -1.23 -17.95
CA HIS A 44 9.52 0.06 -18.62
C HIS A 44 10.67 0.96 -18.16
N ALA A 45 11.42 1.53 -19.10
CA ALA A 45 12.57 2.40 -18.78
C ALA A 45 12.18 3.65 -17.99
N ASP A 46 10.92 4.07 -18.09
CA ASP A 46 10.36 5.26 -17.49
C ASP A 46 9.51 5.01 -16.24
N VAL A 47 9.33 3.75 -15.84
CA VAL A 47 8.73 3.37 -14.56
C VAL A 47 9.82 2.75 -13.68
N PRO A 48 10.09 3.26 -12.47
CA PRO A 48 11.19 2.77 -11.66
C PRO A 48 10.92 1.38 -11.09
N THR A 49 11.96 0.55 -11.00
CA THR A 49 11.96 -0.67 -10.18
C THR A 49 11.92 -0.31 -8.69
N ILE A 50 10.98 -0.90 -7.95
CA ILE A 50 10.81 -0.71 -6.50
C ILE A 50 11.23 -1.95 -5.68
N ALA A 51 11.50 -3.07 -6.35
CA ALA A 51 12.02 -4.28 -5.72
C ALA A 51 13.34 -4.00 -4.97
N GLY A 52 13.46 -4.54 -3.76
CA GLY A 52 14.65 -4.39 -2.92
C GLY A 52 14.75 -3.06 -2.17
N GLN A 53 13.77 -2.15 -2.31
CA GLN A 53 13.73 -0.93 -1.50
C GLN A 53 13.33 -1.22 -0.05
N THR A 54 13.85 -0.42 0.88
CA THR A 54 13.51 -0.59 2.30
C THR A 54 12.09 -0.11 2.59
N PRO A 55 11.40 -0.69 3.58
CA PRO A 55 10.07 -0.24 3.99
C PRO A 55 10.03 1.26 4.34
N GLU A 56 11.07 1.78 4.99
CA GLU A 56 11.17 3.18 5.39
C GLU A 56 11.26 4.10 4.18
N PHE A 57 12.04 3.71 3.16
CA PHE A 57 12.16 4.46 1.93
C PHE A 57 10.83 4.51 1.16
N LEU A 58 10.16 3.36 1.03
CA LEU A 58 8.86 3.26 0.37
C LEU A 58 7.82 4.11 1.11
N MET A 59 7.72 3.96 2.43
CA MET A 59 6.82 4.78 3.25
C MET A 59 7.10 6.27 3.12
N LYS A 60 8.36 6.69 3.21
CA LYS A 60 8.74 8.11 3.05
C LYS A 60 8.36 8.64 1.68
N THR A 61 8.61 7.87 0.63
CA THR A 61 8.35 8.25 -0.76
C THR A 61 6.86 8.36 -1.05
N LEU A 62 6.08 7.33 -0.70
CA LEU A 62 4.62 7.32 -0.86
C LEU A 62 3.97 8.48 -0.10
N ASN A 63 4.38 8.71 1.14
CA ASN A 63 3.89 9.83 1.93
C ASN A 63 4.30 11.19 1.33
N GLY A 64 5.51 11.28 0.77
CA GLY A 64 5.97 12.49 0.08
C GLY A 64 5.10 12.84 -1.13
N PHE A 65 4.71 11.84 -1.93
CA PHE A 65 3.75 12.04 -3.02
C PHE A 65 2.36 12.43 -2.49
N ARG A 66 1.86 11.74 -1.46
CA ARG A 66 0.54 12.00 -0.88
C ARG A 66 0.41 13.42 -0.33
N ARG A 67 1.47 13.93 0.30
CA ARG A 67 1.49 15.28 0.90
C ARG A 67 1.94 16.38 -0.06
N TRP A 68 2.26 16.04 -1.31
CA TRP A 68 2.85 16.97 -2.28
C TRP A 68 4.25 17.51 -1.91
N ASP A 69 4.92 16.95 -0.90
CA ASP A 69 6.34 17.23 -0.61
C ASP A 69 7.24 16.78 -1.77
N ARG A 70 6.78 15.78 -2.52
CA ARG A 70 7.34 15.35 -3.81
C ARG A 70 6.31 15.71 -4.89
N PRO A 71 6.57 16.70 -5.76
CA PRO A 71 5.58 17.17 -6.72
C PRO A 71 5.25 16.10 -7.76
N CYS A 72 3.97 15.80 -7.92
CA CYS A 72 3.42 14.94 -8.95
C CYS A 72 2.97 15.82 -10.12
N LEU A 73 3.91 16.23 -10.97
CA LEU A 73 3.54 16.99 -12.17
C LEU A 73 2.62 16.10 -13.01
N LYS A 74 1.38 16.55 -13.21
CA LYS A 74 0.48 15.88 -14.15
C LYS A 74 1.05 16.10 -15.56
N SER A 75 1.62 15.06 -16.13
CA SER A 75 2.03 15.06 -17.52
C SER A 75 0.96 14.38 -18.35
N ASP A 76 0.55 15.06 -19.43
CA ASP A 76 -0.32 14.49 -20.45
C ASP A 76 0.34 13.33 -21.22
N TRP A 77 1.68 13.27 -21.13
CA TRP A 77 2.52 12.32 -21.82
C TRP A 77 3.38 11.58 -20.80
N ARG A 78 3.50 10.28 -20.98
CA ARG A 78 4.35 9.44 -20.13
C ARG A 78 5.81 9.92 -20.27
N SER A 79 6.36 10.51 -19.21
CA SER A 79 7.73 11.07 -19.17
C SER A 79 8.06 12.10 -20.25
N GLY A 80 7.05 12.83 -20.74
CA GLY A 80 7.23 13.85 -21.78
C GLY A 80 7.42 13.28 -23.20
N ASP A 81 7.28 11.97 -23.39
CA ASP A 81 7.30 11.34 -24.71
C ASP A 81 6.01 11.65 -25.48
N THR A 82 6.08 12.65 -26.36
CA THR A 82 4.96 13.08 -27.21
C THR A 82 4.73 12.16 -28.42
N SER A 83 5.54 11.11 -28.60
CA SER A 83 5.39 10.16 -29.73
C SER A 83 4.32 9.07 -29.49
N ARG A 84 3.86 8.90 -28.25
CA ARG A 84 2.82 7.93 -27.86
C ARG A 84 1.48 8.63 -27.69
N PRO A 85 0.34 7.90 -27.74
CA PRO A 85 -0.96 8.47 -27.39
C PRO A 85 -0.97 9.05 -25.97
N ARG A 86 -1.76 10.11 -25.77
CA ARG A 86 -2.01 10.73 -24.48
C ARG A 86 -2.55 9.68 -23.51
N THR A 87 -1.93 9.57 -22.34
CA THR A 87 -2.40 8.71 -21.24
C THR A 87 -3.48 9.41 -20.42
#